data_AF-A0A242NEC4-F1
#
_entry.id   AF-A0A242NEC4-F1
#
_cell.length_a   1.000
_cell.length_b   1.000
_cell.length_c   1.000
_cell.angle_alpha   90.00
_cell.angle_beta   90.00
_cell.angle_gamma   90.00
#
_symmetry.space_group_name_H-M   'P 1'
#
loop_
_entity.id
_entity.type
_entity.pdbx_description
1 polymer ?
#
loop_
_entity_poly.entity_id
_entity_poly.type
_entity_poly.pdbx_seq_one_letter_code
_entity_poly.pdbx_strand_id
1 'polypeptide(L)'
;SNHYEDESDFLNSVQYFTCKIGNLEVRGIFCRAFFRNGDQVEAVVEPCDEDGYLAYALRRPIDHRLWLYPWAMKGSKANSRAALKSAGIFILPVYLCILVTITILAKQLSAFIAAFTVSTALCTFCFLISFFWNKKLLGGGSKEADKIFATLGYPDPETVDMEKEILEVFINNKSTSDPDFYFDTTTEEFLREDPDGVKWVTFYREAPPIPDYITVIDTELDDNLEDNRI
;
A
#
# COMPACT_ATOMS: atom_id res chain seq x y z
N SER A 1 -4.21 -23.49 5.01
CA SER A 1 -3.12 -22.85 4.25
C SER A 1 -2.64 -21.68 5.06
N ASN A 2 -1.36 -21.68 5.41
CA ASN A 2 -0.87 -21.17 6.69
C ASN A 2 -0.60 -19.66 6.67
N HIS A 3 -1.31 -18.92 7.52
CA HIS A 3 -1.02 -17.51 7.79
C HIS A 3 0.44 -17.29 8.26
N TYR A 4 1.01 -18.30 8.93
CA TYR A 4 2.40 -18.31 9.36
C TYR A 4 3.42 -18.53 8.23
N GLU A 5 3.04 -19.19 7.13
CA GLU A 5 3.91 -19.30 5.94
C GLU A 5 3.94 -17.95 5.20
N ASP A 6 2.78 -17.29 5.02
CA ASP A 6 2.71 -15.96 4.40
C ASP A 6 3.49 -14.90 5.20
N GLU A 7 3.48 -14.96 6.53
CA GLU A 7 4.21 -14.01 7.39
C GLU A 7 5.73 -14.29 7.42
N SER A 8 6.15 -15.57 7.40
CA SER A 8 7.56 -15.92 7.25
C SER A 8 8.10 -15.58 5.87
N ASP A 9 7.32 -15.79 4.82
CA ASP A 9 7.68 -15.41 3.46
C ASP A 9 7.72 -13.88 3.31
N PHE A 10 6.81 -13.16 3.99
CA PHE A 10 6.87 -11.70 4.10
C PHE A 10 8.20 -11.24 4.71
N LEU A 11 8.58 -11.74 5.89
CA LEU A 11 9.84 -11.36 6.54
C LEU A 11 11.08 -11.75 5.73
N ASN A 12 11.03 -12.88 5.00
CA ASN A 12 12.11 -13.32 4.12
C ASN A 12 12.22 -12.50 2.82
N SER A 13 11.12 -11.85 2.39
CA SER A 13 11.08 -11.01 1.19
C SER A 13 11.54 -9.57 1.43
N VAL A 14 11.45 -9.10 2.69
CA VAL A 14 11.85 -7.77 3.11
C VAL A 14 13.37 -7.71 3.22
N GLN A 15 13.99 -6.81 2.47
CA GLN A 15 15.44 -6.62 2.44
C GLN A 15 15.77 -5.23 2.98
N TYR A 16 16.75 -5.20 3.89
CA TYR A 16 17.43 -3.96 4.23
C TYR A 16 18.33 -3.59 3.07
N PHE A 17 18.14 -2.39 2.55
CA PHE A 17 18.87 -1.87 1.42
C PHE A 17 19.53 -0.56 1.83
N THR A 18 20.81 -0.43 1.47
CA THR A 18 21.56 0.81 1.59
C THR A 18 22.14 1.13 0.23
N CYS A 19 21.92 2.33 -0.26
CA CYS A 19 22.57 2.85 -1.45
C CYS A 19 23.09 4.26 -1.26
N LYS A 20 23.87 4.70 -2.24
CA LYS A 20 24.20 6.10 -2.42
C LYS A 20 23.39 6.65 -3.58
N ILE A 21 22.72 7.77 -3.35
CA ILE A 21 22.10 8.58 -4.41
C ILE A 21 22.92 9.86 -4.46
N GLY A 22 23.74 10.02 -5.49
CA GLY A 22 24.88 10.95 -5.49
C GLY A 22 25.78 10.73 -4.27
N ASN A 23 25.99 11.78 -3.48
CA ASN A 23 26.79 11.75 -2.25
C ASN A 23 26.00 11.37 -0.98
N LEU A 24 24.69 11.16 -1.07
CA LEU A 24 23.84 10.91 0.08
C LEU A 24 23.67 9.42 0.36
N GLU A 25 23.90 9.03 1.60
CA GLU A 25 23.60 7.66 2.05
C GLU A 25 22.12 7.51 2.36
N VAL A 26 21.45 6.63 1.61
CA VAL A 26 20.04 6.33 1.72
C VAL A 26 19.87 4.88 2.17
N ARG A 27 19.17 4.69 3.29
CA ARG A 27 18.84 3.39 3.87
C ARG A 27 17.34 3.17 3.75
N GLY A 28 16.90 1.94 3.55
CA GLY A 28 15.48 1.65 3.46
C GLY A 28 15.15 0.18 3.65
N ILE A 29 13.87 -0.09 3.86
CA ILE A 29 13.33 -1.43 4.04
C ILE A 29 12.33 -1.65 2.92
N PHE A 30 12.71 -2.46 1.94
CA PHE A 30 11.90 -2.70 0.75
C PHE A 30 11.88 -4.18 0.42
N CYS A 31 10.80 -4.64 -0.21
CA CYS A 31 10.75 -5.98 -0.77
C CYS A 31 11.56 -5.99 -2.08
N ARG A 32 12.75 -6.60 -2.05
CA ARG A 32 13.62 -6.86 -3.21
C ARG A 32 13.80 -5.65 -4.16
N ALA A 33 14.35 -4.55 -3.64
CA ALA A 33 14.73 -3.41 -4.47
C ALA A 33 15.98 -3.73 -5.30
N PHE A 34 15.95 -3.42 -6.61
CA PHE A 34 17.08 -3.68 -7.52
C PHE A 34 17.37 -2.45 -8.37
N PHE A 35 18.61 -1.97 -8.30
CA PHE A 35 19.12 -0.84 -9.08
C PHE A 35 20.49 -1.20 -9.65
N ARG A 36 20.81 -0.64 -10.81
CA ARG A 36 22.16 -0.68 -11.38
C ARG A 36 22.85 0.66 -11.12
N ASN A 37 24.17 0.65 -11.03
CA ASN A 37 24.94 1.90 -10.92
C ASN A 37 24.70 2.75 -12.18
N GLY A 38 24.26 3.99 -12.00
CA GLY A 38 23.88 4.89 -13.08
C GLY A 38 22.37 4.89 -13.41
N ASP A 39 21.56 4.07 -12.74
CA ASP A 39 20.11 4.20 -12.83
C ASP A 39 19.66 5.54 -12.21
N GLN A 40 18.78 6.26 -12.89
CA GLN A 40 18.08 7.39 -12.29
C GLN A 40 17.04 6.86 -11.30
N VAL A 41 17.07 7.35 -10.06
CA VAL A 41 16.19 6.93 -8.97
C VAL A 41 15.68 8.16 -8.22
N GLU A 42 14.39 8.18 -7.95
CA GLU A 42 13.77 9.15 -7.06
C GLU A 42 13.43 8.48 -5.73
N ALA A 43 13.71 9.14 -4.61
CA ALA A 43 13.48 8.58 -3.28
C ALA A 43 12.63 9.52 -2.41
N VAL A 44 11.64 8.96 -1.72
CA VAL A 44 10.93 9.66 -0.63
C VAL A 44 11.63 9.31 0.66
N VAL A 45 12.26 10.31 1.27
CA VAL A 45 13.15 10.12 2.42
C VAL A 45 12.75 10.96 3.63
N GLU A 46 13.09 10.46 4.82
CA GLU A 46 13.11 11.22 6.08
C GLU A 46 14.56 11.32 6.57
N PRO A 47 15.05 12.52 6.96
CA PRO A 47 16.40 12.68 7.49
C PRO A 47 16.55 11.95 8.83
N CYS A 48 17.69 11.27 9.03
CA CYS A 48 18.06 10.62 10.28
C CYS A 48 19.09 11.45 11.05
N ASP A 49 19.20 11.21 12.36
CA ASP A 49 20.11 11.94 13.26
C ASP A 49 21.62 11.74 12.96
N GLU A 50 21.99 10.73 12.15
CA GLU A 50 23.38 10.35 11.81
C GLU A 50 23.73 10.66 10.34
N ASP A 51 23.44 11.86 9.84
CA ASP A 51 23.76 12.36 8.48
C ASP A 51 23.25 11.51 7.28
N GLY A 52 22.43 10.49 7.55
CA GLY A 52 21.84 9.61 6.54
C GLY A 52 20.33 9.82 6.35
N TYR A 53 19.77 9.22 5.31
CA TYR A 53 18.35 9.31 4.98
C TYR A 53 17.66 7.95 5.09
N LEU A 54 16.44 7.91 5.61
CA LEU A 54 15.58 6.72 5.61
C LEU A 54 14.54 6.83 4.49
N ALA A 55 14.64 5.98 3.48
CA ALA A 55 13.71 5.91 2.37
C ALA A 55 12.45 5.12 2.75
N TYR A 56 11.30 5.75 2.51
CA TYR A 56 9.96 5.18 2.63
C TYR A 56 9.37 4.76 1.29
N ALA A 57 9.84 5.36 0.19
CA ALA A 57 9.55 4.92 -1.16
C ALA A 57 10.76 5.13 -2.07
N LEU A 58 10.91 4.26 -3.05
CA LEU A 58 11.86 4.40 -4.14
C LEU A 58 11.11 4.26 -5.45
N ARG A 59 11.41 5.13 -6.39
CA ARG A 59 10.80 5.15 -7.71
C ARG A 59 11.91 5.12 -8.76
N ARG A 60 11.76 4.26 -9.75
CA ARG A 60 12.65 4.23 -10.91
C ARG A 60 11.89 4.69 -12.16
N PRO A 61 12.22 5.85 -12.74
CA PRO A 61 11.49 6.40 -13.87
C PRO A 61 11.51 5.56 -15.14
N ILE A 62 12.63 4.88 -15.43
CA ILE A 62 12.84 4.19 -16.73
C ILE A 62 11.84 3.06 -17.00
N ASP A 63 11.39 2.36 -15.96
CA ASP A 63 10.51 1.19 -16.08
C ASP A 63 9.29 1.27 -15.15
N HIS A 64 9.00 2.47 -14.67
CA HIS A 64 7.86 2.79 -13.83
C HIS A 64 7.73 1.96 -12.55
N ARG A 65 8.85 1.43 -12.02
CA ARG A 65 8.82 0.66 -10.77
C ARG A 65 8.74 1.58 -9.55
N LEU A 66 7.92 1.17 -8.59
CA LEU A 66 7.75 1.82 -7.31
C LEU A 66 7.89 0.76 -6.21
N TRP A 67 8.84 0.99 -5.32
CA TRP A 67 9.01 0.25 -4.08
C TRP A 67 8.48 1.10 -2.94
N LEU A 68 7.65 0.50 -2.10
CA LEU A 68 7.04 1.15 -0.95
C LEU A 68 7.49 0.45 0.32
N TYR A 69 7.52 1.20 1.42
CA TYR A 69 7.63 0.63 2.74
C TYR A 69 6.52 -0.43 2.94
N PRO A 70 6.82 -1.67 3.34
CA PRO A 70 5.89 -2.80 3.29
C PRO A 70 4.55 -2.58 4.01
N TRP A 71 4.54 -1.68 4.98
CA TRP A 71 3.40 -1.40 5.84
C TRP A 71 2.57 -0.20 5.37
N ALA A 72 3.03 0.50 4.31
CA ALA A 72 2.48 1.77 3.83
C ALA A 72 1.98 1.66 2.38
N MET A 73 1.32 0.55 2.03
CA MET A 73 0.83 0.29 0.68
C MET A 73 -0.58 0.84 0.39
N LYS A 74 -1.27 1.38 1.39
CA LYS A 74 -2.69 1.73 1.32
C LYS A 74 -3.01 2.99 2.12
N GLY A 75 -3.61 3.98 1.46
CA GLY A 75 -4.03 5.24 2.08
C GLY A 75 -5.15 5.06 3.11
N SER A 76 -5.32 6.06 3.99
CA SER A 76 -6.21 5.98 5.16
C SER A 76 -7.70 5.84 4.80
N LYS A 77 -8.15 6.50 3.74
CA LYS A 77 -9.54 6.42 3.23
C LYS A 77 -9.77 5.12 2.46
N ALA A 78 -8.79 4.65 1.69
CA ALA A 78 -8.81 3.33 1.06
C ALA A 78 -8.93 2.20 2.12
N ASN A 79 -8.10 2.26 3.17
CA ASN A 79 -8.18 1.32 4.29
C ASN A 79 -9.52 1.36 5.01
N SER A 80 -10.04 2.55 5.31
CA SER A 80 -11.34 2.69 5.96
C SER A 80 -12.47 2.10 5.09
N ARG A 81 -12.41 2.27 3.77
CA ARG A 81 -13.38 1.70 2.82
C ARG A 81 -13.27 0.17 2.74
N ALA A 82 -12.05 -0.38 2.72
CA ALA A 82 -11.82 -1.82 2.72
C ALA A 82 -12.31 -2.47 4.03
N ALA A 83 -12.00 -1.88 5.18
CA ALA A 83 -12.47 -2.32 6.49
C ALA A 83 -14.00 -2.30 6.59
N LEU A 84 -14.64 -1.25 6.05
CA LEU A 84 -16.10 -1.15 5.99
C LEU A 84 -16.73 -2.25 5.14
N LYS A 85 -16.17 -2.52 3.95
CA LYS A 85 -16.64 -3.58 3.05
C LYS A 85 -16.49 -4.96 3.70
N SER A 86 -15.34 -5.22 4.32
CA SER A 86 -15.07 -6.49 5.03
C SER A 86 -16.06 -6.69 6.19
N ALA A 87 -16.18 -5.72 7.10
CA ALA A 87 -17.11 -5.81 8.23
C ALA A 87 -18.57 -5.96 7.78
N GLY A 88 -18.98 -5.25 6.72
CA GLY A 88 -20.32 -5.32 6.16
C GLY A 88 -20.66 -6.69 5.57
N ILE A 89 -19.73 -7.33 4.83
CA ILE A 89 -19.95 -8.63 4.19
C ILE A 89 -20.31 -9.72 5.20
N PHE A 90 -19.69 -9.71 6.38
CA PHE A 90 -19.96 -10.72 7.40
C PHE A 90 -21.20 -10.40 8.24
N ILE A 91 -21.42 -9.14 8.61
CA ILE A 91 -22.44 -8.79 9.61
C ILE A 91 -23.81 -8.59 8.99
N LEU A 92 -23.89 -8.05 7.77
CA LEU A 92 -25.14 -7.82 7.07
C LEU A 92 -25.98 -9.11 6.89
N PRO A 93 -25.44 -10.23 6.37
CA PRO A 93 -26.24 -11.45 6.20
C PRO A 93 -26.70 -12.05 7.53
N VAL A 94 -25.84 -12.03 8.56
CA VAL A 94 -26.20 -12.48 9.91
C VAL A 94 -27.36 -11.67 10.48
N TYR A 95 -27.30 -10.34 10.33
CA TYR A 95 -28.37 -9.45 10.77
C TYR A 95 -29.68 -9.71 10.03
N LEU A 96 -29.64 -9.90 8.71
CA LEU A 96 -30.84 -10.25 7.91
C LEU A 96 -31.47 -11.57 8.37
N CYS A 97 -30.66 -12.60 8.65
CA CYS A 97 -31.16 -13.87 9.18
C CYS A 97 -31.83 -13.71 10.55
N ILE A 98 -31.25 -12.89 11.43
CA ILE A 98 -31.83 -12.57 12.74
C ILE A 98 -33.17 -11.85 12.57
N LEU A 99 -33.27 -10.86 11.68
CA LEU A 99 -34.50 -10.15 11.40
C LEU A 99 -35.63 -11.06 10.89
N VAL A 100 -35.30 -11.99 9.98
CA VAL A 100 -36.27 -12.99 9.49
C VAL A 100 -36.74 -13.88 10.63
N THR A 101 -35.82 -14.32 11.49
CA THR A 101 -36.14 -15.18 12.64
C THR A 101 -37.02 -14.47 13.67
N ILE A 102 -36.73 -13.21 13.98
CA ILE A 102 -37.56 -12.38 14.86
C ILE A 102 -38.97 -12.22 14.28
N THR A 103 -39.09 -11.97 12.97
CA THR A 103 -40.37 -11.79 12.30
C THR A 103 -41.25 -13.05 12.33
N ILE A 104 -40.64 -14.24 12.21
CA ILE A 104 -41.37 -15.52 12.26
C ILE A 104 -41.78 -15.89 13.68
N LEU A 105 -40.92 -15.64 14.68
CA LEU A 105 -41.13 -16.09 16.06
C LEU A 105 -41.93 -15.11 16.92
N ALA A 106 -41.89 -13.82 16.60
CA ALA A 106 -42.56 -12.80 17.41
C ALA A 106 -44.08 -12.83 17.19
N LYS A 107 -44.79 -13.35 18.19
CA LYS A 107 -46.27 -13.39 18.21
C LYS A 107 -46.92 -12.14 18.80
N GLN A 108 -46.13 -11.33 19.52
CA GLN A 108 -46.58 -10.11 20.21
C GLN A 108 -45.72 -8.92 19.77
N LEU A 109 -46.36 -7.78 19.56
CA LEU A 109 -45.69 -6.56 19.10
C LEU A 109 -44.61 -6.08 20.08
N SER A 110 -44.87 -6.16 21.39
CA SER A 110 -43.90 -5.78 22.43
C SER A 110 -42.64 -6.65 22.39
N ALA A 111 -42.81 -7.97 22.22
CA ALA A 111 -41.70 -8.91 22.09
C ALA A 111 -40.90 -8.67 20.80
N PHE A 112 -41.59 -8.34 19.69
CA PHE A 112 -40.95 -7.96 18.43
C PHE A 112 -40.07 -6.71 18.61
N ILE A 113 -40.63 -5.64 19.19
CA ILE A 113 -39.91 -4.37 19.40
C ILE A 113 -38.69 -4.59 20.30
N ALA A 114 -38.84 -5.34 21.40
CA ALA A 114 -37.75 -5.63 22.31
C ALA A 114 -36.63 -6.44 21.62
N ALA A 115 -36.99 -7.54 20.92
CA ALA A 115 -36.03 -8.37 20.21
C ALA A 115 -35.33 -7.62 19.07
N PHE A 116 -36.07 -6.81 18.30
CA PHE A 116 -35.52 -5.94 17.27
C PHE A 116 -34.50 -4.98 17.88
N THR A 117 -34.88 -4.23 18.92
CA THR A 117 -33.99 -3.23 19.55
C THR A 117 -32.70 -3.86 20.08
N VAL A 118 -32.80 -4.99 20.79
CA VAL A 118 -31.64 -5.69 21.36
C VAL A 118 -30.75 -6.27 20.25
N SER A 119 -31.35 -6.90 19.23
CA SER A 119 -30.59 -7.49 18.12
C SER A 119 -29.86 -6.43 17.29
N THR A 120 -30.54 -5.31 16.97
CA THR A 120 -29.92 -4.19 16.26
C THR A 120 -28.77 -3.62 17.08
N ALA A 121 -28.96 -3.36 18.38
CA ALA A 121 -27.90 -2.84 19.24
C ALA A 121 -26.68 -3.77 19.30
N LEU A 122 -26.90 -5.08 19.44
CA LEU A 122 -25.83 -6.08 19.47
C LEU A 122 -25.09 -6.17 18.14
N CYS A 123 -25.82 -6.22 17.02
CA CYS A 123 -25.21 -6.28 15.68
C CYS A 123 -24.43 -4.99 15.37
N THR A 124 -24.94 -3.82 15.74
CA THR A 124 -24.21 -2.55 15.61
C THR A 124 -22.93 -2.56 16.45
N PHE A 125 -22.97 -3.06 17.68
CA PHE A 125 -21.79 -3.17 18.53
C PHE A 125 -20.73 -4.11 17.94
N CYS A 126 -21.12 -5.30 17.50
CA CYS A 126 -20.23 -6.24 16.80
C CYS A 126 -19.64 -5.65 15.52
N PHE A 127 -20.44 -4.83 14.80
CA PHE A 127 -19.99 -4.12 13.61
C PHE A 127 -18.93 -3.09 13.91
N LEU A 128 -19.12 -2.28 14.95
CA LEU A 128 -18.11 -1.30 15.35
C LEU A 128 -16.81 -1.98 15.77
N ILE A 129 -16.86 -3.03 16.59
CA ILE A 129 -15.66 -3.80 16.97
C ILE A 129 -14.95 -4.34 15.73
N SER A 130 -15.68 -5.02 14.84
CA SER A 130 -15.11 -5.59 13.62
C SER A 130 -14.51 -4.51 12.74
N PHE A 131 -15.19 -3.38 12.55
CA PHE A 131 -14.70 -2.25 11.77
C PHE A 131 -13.40 -1.68 12.35
N PHE A 132 -13.35 -1.39 13.65
CA PHE A 132 -12.15 -0.83 14.29
C PHE A 132 -10.98 -1.82 14.33
N TRP A 133 -11.24 -3.11 14.56
CA TRP A 133 -10.22 -4.14 14.47
C TRP A 133 -9.65 -4.27 13.06
N ASN A 134 -10.50 -4.37 12.04
CA ASN A 134 -10.04 -4.41 10.64
C ASN A 134 -9.28 -3.13 10.28
N LYS A 135 -9.78 -1.95 10.66
CA LYS A 135 -9.13 -0.66 10.40
C LYS A 135 -7.75 -0.57 11.05
N LYS A 136 -7.58 -1.08 12.28
CA LYS A 136 -6.30 -1.07 12.99
C LYS A 136 -5.32 -2.11 12.44
N LEU A 137 -5.80 -3.33 12.19
CA LEU A 137 -4.97 -4.44 11.72
C LEU A 137 -4.45 -4.19 10.30
N LEU A 138 -5.31 -3.69 9.41
CA LEU A 138 -4.98 -3.47 7.99
C LEU A 138 -4.47 -2.05 7.69
N GLY A 139 -4.51 -1.15 8.68
CA GLY A 139 -4.23 0.29 8.50
C GLY A 139 -3.03 0.83 9.24
N GLY A 140 -2.18 -0.04 9.79
CA GLY A 140 -1.07 0.34 10.67
C GLY A 140 -0.16 1.42 10.08
N GLY A 141 0.16 1.34 8.78
CA GLY A 141 0.99 2.33 8.07
C GLY A 141 0.21 3.23 7.10
N SER A 142 -1.11 3.36 7.27
CA SER A 142 -1.93 4.12 6.31
C SER A 142 -1.69 5.63 6.34
N LYS A 143 -1.27 6.19 7.47
CA LYS A 143 -0.92 7.62 7.56
C LYS A 143 0.43 7.89 6.92
N GLU A 144 1.35 6.95 7.05
CA GLU A 144 2.66 6.94 6.42
C GLU A 144 2.48 6.82 4.91
N ALA A 145 1.56 5.97 4.45
CA ALA A 145 1.16 5.86 3.05
C ALA A 145 0.62 7.19 2.50
N ASP A 146 -0.28 7.86 3.23
CA ASP A 146 -0.83 9.17 2.83
C ASP A 146 0.30 10.19 2.60
N LYS A 147 1.29 10.25 3.50
CA LYS A 147 2.46 11.12 3.36
C LYS A 147 3.31 10.75 2.15
N ILE A 148 3.61 9.46 1.99
CA ILE A 148 4.42 8.95 0.88
C ILE A 148 3.76 9.31 -0.46
N PHE A 149 2.47 9.01 -0.62
CA PHE A 149 1.74 9.31 -1.85
C PHE A 149 1.60 10.81 -2.08
N ALA A 150 1.43 11.62 -1.04
CA ALA A 150 1.44 13.07 -1.16
C ALA A 150 2.81 13.59 -1.64
N THR A 151 3.91 13.04 -1.11
CA THR A 151 5.28 13.40 -1.54
C THR A 151 5.56 12.97 -2.97
N LEU A 152 5.01 11.82 -3.40
CA LEU A 152 5.04 11.36 -4.79
C LEU A 152 4.08 12.16 -5.71
N GLY A 153 3.36 13.14 -5.17
CA GLY A 153 2.48 14.05 -5.91
C GLY A 153 1.07 13.55 -6.19
N TYR A 154 0.64 12.42 -5.63
CA TYR A 154 -0.70 11.87 -5.90
C TYR A 154 -1.79 12.88 -5.50
N PRO A 155 -2.80 13.11 -6.37
CA PRO A 155 -3.80 14.15 -6.14
C PRO A 155 -4.78 13.85 -5.00
N ASP A 156 -5.07 12.57 -4.74
CA ASP A 156 -5.89 12.11 -3.61
C ASP A 156 -5.20 10.94 -2.88
N PRO A 157 -4.13 11.22 -2.10
CA PRO A 157 -3.25 10.20 -1.53
C PRO A 157 -3.99 9.25 -0.58
N GLU A 158 -5.02 9.74 0.12
CA GLU A 158 -5.78 8.94 1.08
C GLU A 158 -6.57 7.79 0.41
N THR A 159 -6.88 7.94 -0.88
CA THR A 159 -7.68 6.97 -1.64
C THR A 159 -6.86 5.93 -2.39
N VAL A 160 -5.53 6.07 -2.42
CA VAL A 160 -4.64 5.17 -3.13
C VAL A 160 -4.61 3.81 -2.45
N ASP A 161 -4.70 2.74 -3.25
CA ASP A 161 -4.67 1.34 -2.81
C ASP A 161 -3.76 0.54 -3.74
N MET A 162 -2.46 0.53 -3.44
CA MET A 162 -1.46 -0.11 -4.30
C MET A 162 -1.60 -1.63 -4.27
N GLU A 163 -2.05 -2.21 -3.16
CA GLU A 163 -2.34 -3.66 -3.08
C GLU A 163 -3.42 -4.06 -4.09
N LYS A 164 -4.49 -3.26 -4.19
CA LYS A 164 -5.58 -3.49 -5.14
C LYS A 164 -5.10 -3.32 -6.58
N GLU A 165 -4.25 -2.33 -6.86
CA GLU A 165 -3.67 -2.14 -8.19
C GLU A 165 -2.80 -3.32 -8.59
N ILE A 166 -1.85 -3.74 -7.74
CA ILE A 166 -1.02 -4.94 -7.95
C ILE A 166 -1.93 -6.15 -8.24
N LEU A 167 -2.94 -6.38 -7.41
CA LEU A 167 -3.84 -7.52 -7.57
C LEU A 167 -4.59 -7.49 -8.91
N GLU A 168 -5.11 -6.33 -9.34
CA GLU A 168 -5.80 -6.21 -10.63
C GLU A 168 -4.88 -6.51 -11.82
N VAL A 169 -3.59 -6.27 -11.67
CA VAL A 169 -2.61 -6.39 -12.73
C VAL A 169 -2.15 -7.83 -12.87
N PHE A 170 -1.78 -8.44 -11.76
CA PHE A 170 -1.32 -9.82 -11.72
C PHE A 170 -2.46 -10.84 -11.88
N ILE A 171 -3.65 -10.58 -11.32
CA ILE A 171 -4.77 -11.54 -11.40
C ILE A 171 -5.62 -11.34 -12.65
N ASN A 172 -5.90 -10.10 -13.05
CA ASN A 172 -6.83 -9.84 -14.17
C ASN A 172 -6.14 -9.58 -15.51
N ASN A 173 -4.79 -9.73 -15.60
CA ASN A 173 -4.00 -9.47 -16.82
C ASN A 173 -4.32 -8.15 -17.51
N LYS A 174 -4.72 -7.14 -16.74
CA LYS A 174 -5.24 -5.86 -17.26
C LYS A 174 -4.13 -4.99 -17.91
N SER A 175 -2.89 -5.45 -17.87
CA SER A 175 -1.67 -4.66 -18.07
C SER A 175 -1.15 -4.58 -19.51
N THR A 176 -1.56 -5.47 -20.41
CA THR A 176 -0.88 -5.52 -21.73
C THR A 176 -1.47 -4.55 -22.76
N SER A 177 -2.58 -3.86 -22.47
CA SER A 177 -3.32 -3.06 -23.46
C SER A 177 -3.81 -1.69 -22.96
N ASP A 178 -3.48 -1.30 -21.74
CA ASP A 178 -3.87 0.00 -21.16
C ASP A 178 -2.73 1.02 -21.42
N PRO A 179 -2.95 2.05 -22.25
CA PRO A 179 -1.89 3.00 -22.63
C PRO A 179 -1.34 3.79 -21.43
N ASP A 180 -2.11 3.90 -20.34
CA ASP A 180 -1.72 4.61 -19.11
C ASP A 180 -1.03 3.66 -18.10
N PHE A 181 -0.71 2.44 -18.54
CA PHE A 181 -0.20 1.37 -17.69
C PHE A 181 0.87 0.56 -18.43
N TYR A 182 1.99 1.23 -18.73
CA TYR A 182 3.09 0.66 -19.51
C TYR A 182 4.08 -0.11 -18.62
N PHE A 183 4.34 -1.35 -19.01
CA PHE A 183 5.44 -2.17 -18.49
C PHE A 183 6.34 -2.50 -19.65
N ASP A 184 7.64 -2.29 -19.49
CA ASP A 184 8.59 -2.91 -20.38
C ASP A 184 8.74 -4.39 -20.00
N THR A 185 7.85 -5.22 -20.56
CA THR A 185 7.87 -6.68 -20.39
C THR A 185 9.05 -7.35 -21.07
N THR A 186 9.91 -6.59 -21.78
CA THR A 186 11.08 -7.11 -22.50
C THR A 186 12.37 -7.01 -21.69
N THR A 187 12.34 -6.34 -20.53
CA THR A 187 13.49 -6.28 -19.61
C THR A 187 13.82 -7.66 -19.03
N GLU A 188 15.12 -7.98 -18.97
CA GLU A 188 15.61 -9.23 -18.37
C GLU A 188 15.12 -9.40 -16.92
N GLU A 189 14.91 -8.28 -16.22
CA GLU A 189 14.37 -8.23 -14.86
C GLU A 189 12.88 -8.56 -14.76
N PHE A 190 12.07 -8.24 -15.78
CA PHE A 190 10.67 -8.66 -15.83
C PHE A 190 10.54 -10.14 -16.22
N LEU A 191 11.46 -10.61 -17.08
CA LEU A 191 11.50 -12.00 -17.55
C LEU A 191 12.12 -12.96 -16.55
N ARG A 192 12.75 -12.46 -15.48
CA ARG A 192 13.29 -13.30 -14.42
C ARG A 192 12.14 -13.96 -13.66
N GLU A 193 12.04 -15.28 -13.74
CA GLU A 193 11.12 -16.04 -12.89
C GLU A 193 11.48 -15.77 -11.42
N ASP A 194 10.59 -15.05 -10.75
CA ASP A 194 10.70 -14.89 -9.32
C ASP A 194 10.41 -16.25 -8.66
N PRO A 195 11.24 -16.71 -7.70
CA PRO A 195 10.98 -17.95 -6.99
C PRO A 195 9.59 -17.94 -6.32
N ASP A 196 8.98 -19.10 -6.14
CA ASP A 196 7.67 -19.23 -5.48
C ASP A 196 7.62 -18.43 -4.16
N GLY A 197 6.56 -17.62 -3.99
CA GLY A 197 6.32 -16.80 -2.79
C GLY A 197 6.61 -15.31 -2.94
N VAL A 198 7.08 -14.86 -4.10
CA VAL A 198 7.42 -13.44 -4.33
C VAL A 198 6.18 -12.64 -4.67
N LYS A 199 5.77 -11.81 -3.72
CA LYS A 199 4.72 -10.82 -3.89
C LYS A 199 5.36 -9.43 -3.70
N TRP A 200 4.76 -8.39 -4.30
CA TRP A 200 4.87 -6.97 -3.87
C TRP A 200 6.01 -6.08 -4.41
N VAL A 201 6.35 -6.16 -5.70
CA VAL A 201 6.86 -4.99 -6.44
C VAL A 201 5.68 -4.33 -7.15
N THR A 202 5.51 -3.01 -7.01
CA THR A 202 4.42 -2.28 -7.64
C THR A 202 4.92 -1.37 -8.75
N PHE A 203 3.99 -0.95 -9.58
CA PHE A 203 4.24 -0.09 -10.73
C PHE A 203 3.34 1.13 -10.59
N TYR A 204 3.86 2.31 -10.88
CA TYR A 204 3.08 3.52 -10.82
C TYR A 204 2.57 3.89 -12.22
N ARG A 205 1.31 4.32 -12.32
CA ARG A 205 0.60 4.63 -13.58
C ARG A 205 1.20 5.82 -14.31
N GLU A 206 1.16 6.97 -13.67
CA GLU A 206 1.82 8.20 -14.09
C GLU A 206 2.30 8.86 -12.82
N ALA A 207 3.49 9.44 -12.86
CA ALA A 207 3.96 10.24 -11.75
C ALA A 207 3.43 11.66 -11.92
N PRO A 208 2.50 12.09 -11.07
CA PRO A 208 2.05 13.47 -11.08
C PRO A 208 3.21 14.42 -10.78
N PRO A 209 3.13 15.69 -11.24
CA PRO A 209 4.15 16.68 -10.96
C PRO A 209 4.30 16.86 -9.44
N ILE A 210 5.56 16.85 -8.98
CA ILE A 210 5.87 17.00 -7.55
C ILE A 210 5.40 18.39 -7.09
N PRO A 211 4.62 18.50 -6.01
CA PRO A 211 4.14 19.78 -5.52
C PRO A 211 5.27 20.68 -5.00
N ASP A 212 5.17 22.00 -5.22
CA ASP A 212 6.19 23.00 -4.86
C ASP A 212 6.58 23.04 -3.36
N TYR A 213 5.75 22.48 -2.48
CA TYR A 213 6.02 22.44 -1.03
C TYR A 213 6.89 21.25 -0.60
N ILE A 214 7.18 20.31 -1.51
CA ILE A 214 8.09 19.20 -1.27
C ILE A 214 9.52 19.67 -1.53
N THR A 215 10.41 19.42 -0.57
CA THR A 215 11.84 19.68 -0.77
C THR A 215 12.42 18.59 -1.67
N VAL A 216 12.82 18.98 -2.88
CA VAL A 216 13.51 18.10 -3.81
C VAL A 216 15.01 18.30 -3.65
N ILE A 217 15.74 17.21 -3.40
CA ILE A 217 17.20 17.21 -3.36
C ILE A 217 17.66 16.64 -4.71
N ASP A 218 18.25 17.49 -5.54
CA ASP A 218 18.82 17.08 -6.82
C ASP A 218 20.29 16.71 -6.64
N THR A 219 20.63 15.45 -6.91
CA THR A 219 21.98 14.92 -6.75
C THR A 219 22.82 15.04 -8.03
N GLU A 220 22.22 15.32 -9.19
CA GLU A 220 22.96 15.46 -10.46
C GLU A 220 23.78 16.76 -10.53
N LEU A 221 23.38 17.78 -9.76
CA LEU A 221 24.09 19.06 -9.67
C LEU A 221 25.37 19.00 -8.83
N ASP A 222 25.46 18.08 -7.87
CA ASP A 222 26.59 17.98 -6.94
C ASP A 222 27.78 17.23 -7.57
N ASP A 223 27.51 16.22 -8.41
CA ASP A 223 28.55 15.45 -9.13
C ASP A 223 29.29 16.30 -10.18
N ASN A 224 28.63 17.33 -10.74
CA ASN A 224 29.25 18.25 -11.71
C ASN A 224 30.24 19.25 -11.09
N LEU A 225 30.30 19.37 -9.76
CA LEU A 225 31.25 20.24 -9.06
C LEU A 225 32.58 19.55 -8.75
N GLU A 226 32.63 18.21 -8.75
CA GLU A 226 33.89 17.46 -8.60
C GLU A 226 34.66 17.36 -9.93
N ASP A 227 33.98 17.25 -11.08
CA ASP A 227 34.64 17.13 -12.40
C ASP A 227 35.29 18.45 -12.88
N ASN A 228 34.89 19.60 -12.32
CA ASN A 228 35.50 20.90 -12.60
C ASN A 228 36.72 21.24 -11.73
N ARG A 229 37.24 20.27 -10.96
CA ARG A 229 38.46 20.42 -10.12
C ARG A 229 39.63 19.52 -10.55
N ILE A 230 39.79 19.25 -11.85
CA ILE A 230 40.98 18.59 -12.40
C ILE A 230 41.60 19.44 -13.51
#